data_AF-A0A4R4X0E6-F1
#
_entry.id   AF-A0A4R4X0E6-F1
#
_cell.length_a   1.000
_cell.length_b   1.000
_cell.length_c   1.000
_cell.angle_alpha   90.00
_cell.angle_beta   90.00
_cell.angle_gamma   90.00
#
_symmetry.space_group_name_H-M   'P 1'
#
loop_
_entity.id
_entity.type
_entity.pdbx_description
1 polymer ?
#
loop_
_entity_poly.entity_id
_entity_poly.type
_entity_poly.pdbx_seq_one_letter_code
_entity_poly.pdbx_strand_id
1 'polypeptide(L)'
;MGAHERRSGARVLPPPPPEPEVARRPGTPMPQRERITYLVRLSERFVPITGLLTAFTSVGGYPVLNVIPHRISGRAATIGCCYRDGQWWFYNVRTDAPICPANELDAAAHHITTAMRRAAR
;
A
#
# COMPACT_ATOMS: atom_id res chain seq x y z
N MET A 1 38.93 60.60 -20.12
CA MET A 1 38.29 59.77 -21.16
C MET A 1 39.13 58.50 -21.28
N GLY A 2 38.68 57.26 -21.10
CA GLY A 2 37.41 56.64 -20.69
C GLY A 2 37.74 55.34 -19.94
N ALA A 3 36.95 54.96 -18.94
CA ALA A 3 35.94 53.87 -19.01
C ALA A 3 36.56 52.47 -18.81
N HIS A 4 36.33 51.83 -17.65
CA HIS A 4 35.35 50.75 -17.41
C HIS A 4 35.66 49.51 -18.29
N GLU A 5 35.71 48.25 -17.84
CA GLU A 5 35.05 47.62 -16.69
C GLU A 5 35.50 46.16 -16.55
N ARG A 6 35.49 45.65 -15.31
CA ARG A 6 35.43 44.22 -15.02
C ARG A 6 34.09 43.65 -15.49
N ARG A 7 34.05 42.45 -16.09
CA ARG A 7 32.83 41.63 -16.03
C ARG A 7 33.11 40.13 -16.02
N SER A 8 32.80 39.55 -14.87
CA SER A 8 32.55 38.13 -14.65
C SER A 8 31.55 37.59 -15.67
N GLY A 9 31.90 36.48 -16.32
CA GLY A 9 31.00 35.71 -17.17
C GLY A 9 30.71 34.34 -16.55
N ALA A 10 30.11 34.31 -15.35
CA ALA A 10 29.50 33.08 -14.85
C ALA A 10 28.25 32.82 -15.69
N ARG A 11 28.27 31.78 -16.53
CA ARG A 11 27.09 31.28 -17.23
C ARG A 11 26.08 30.82 -16.17
N VAL A 12 25.09 31.67 -15.88
CA VAL A 12 23.91 31.28 -15.11
C VAL A 12 23.10 30.35 -16.01
N LEU A 13 23.12 29.06 -15.70
CA LEU A 13 22.17 28.11 -16.27
C LEU A 13 20.76 28.51 -15.80
N PRO A 14 19.75 28.50 -16.68
CA PRO A 14 18.38 28.71 -16.24
C PRO A 14 18.01 27.63 -15.22
N PRO A 15 17.20 27.94 -14.19
CA PRO A 15 16.70 26.93 -13.27
C PRO A 15 15.98 25.84 -14.08
N PRO A 16 16.14 24.56 -13.71
CA PRO A 16 15.37 23.49 -14.35
C PRO A 16 13.88 23.82 -14.24
N PRO A 17 13.07 23.46 -15.24
CA PRO A 17 11.63 23.68 -15.16
C PRO A 17 11.11 23.03 -13.87
N PRO A 18 10.16 23.67 -13.16
CA PRO A 18 9.54 23.06 -11.99
C PRO A 18 9.00 21.68 -12.40
N GLU A 19 9.34 20.65 -11.62
CA GLU A 19 8.83 19.31 -11.84
C GLU A 19 7.30 19.39 -11.93
N PRO A 20 6.68 18.83 -12.98
CA PRO A 20 5.23 18.87 -13.07
C PRO A 20 4.68 18.17 -11.84
N GLU A 21 3.91 18.91 -11.04
CA GLU A 21 3.11 18.39 -9.95
C GLU A 21 2.32 17.21 -10.53
N VAL A 22 2.71 15.99 -10.15
CA VAL A 22 2.17 14.76 -10.73
C VAL A 22 0.73 14.66 -10.26
N ALA A 23 -0.17 15.34 -10.98
CA ALA A 23 -1.58 15.08 -10.98
C ALA A 23 -1.72 13.59 -11.34
N ARG A 24 -2.02 12.78 -10.32
CA ARG A 24 -2.16 11.32 -10.41
C ARG A 24 -3.25 11.02 -11.44
N ARG A 25 -2.83 10.71 -12.67
CA ARG A 25 -3.72 10.26 -13.73
C ARG A 25 -4.32 8.90 -13.36
N PRO A 26 -5.58 8.61 -13.72
CA PRO A 26 -6.12 7.26 -13.62
C PRO A 26 -5.30 6.37 -14.57
N GLY A 27 -4.62 5.36 -14.02
CA GLY A 27 -3.74 4.47 -14.79
C GLY A 27 -2.25 4.53 -14.45
N THR A 28 -1.83 5.33 -13.46
CA THR A 28 -0.46 5.19 -12.92
C THR A 28 -0.27 3.76 -12.41
N PRO A 29 0.70 2.98 -12.92
CA PRO A 29 0.94 1.64 -12.43
C PRO A 29 1.19 1.70 -10.93
N MET A 30 0.27 1.08 -10.19
CA MET A 30 0.26 1.15 -8.75
C MET A 30 1.60 0.60 -8.23
N PRO A 31 2.36 1.34 -7.39
CA PRO A 31 3.70 0.92 -6.99
C PRO A 31 3.67 -0.48 -6.34
N GLN A 32 4.14 -1.49 -7.08
CA GLN A 32 4.01 -2.89 -6.67
C GLN A 32 4.87 -3.22 -5.45
N ARG A 33 6.03 -2.56 -5.33
CA ARG A 33 6.96 -2.76 -4.22
C ARG A 33 6.33 -2.37 -2.89
N GLU A 34 5.72 -1.18 -2.82
CA GLU A 34 5.04 -0.65 -1.64
C GLU A 34 3.87 -1.56 -1.25
N ARG A 35 3.07 -2.01 -2.23
CA ARG A 35 1.97 -2.97 -2.00
C ARG A 35 2.48 -4.25 -1.33
N ILE A 36 3.54 -4.87 -1.87
CA ILE A 36 4.13 -6.08 -1.30
C ILE A 36 4.63 -5.80 0.11
N THR A 37 5.33 -4.68 0.35
CA THR A 37 5.81 -4.30 1.68
C THR A 37 4.68 -4.24 2.71
N TYR A 38 3.56 -3.59 2.40
CA TYR A 38 2.42 -3.54 3.32
C TYR A 38 1.81 -4.92 3.58
N LEU A 39 1.65 -5.75 2.55
CA LEU A 39 1.09 -7.09 2.71
C LEU A 39 2.01 -8.04 3.49
N VAL A 40 3.33 -7.93 3.30
CA VAL A 40 4.33 -8.67 4.10
C VAL A 40 4.26 -8.25 5.57
N ARG A 41 4.29 -6.94 5.85
CA ARG A 41 4.16 -6.43 7.23
C ARG A 41 2.85 -6.83 7.89
N LEU A 42 1.76 -6.91 7.12
CA LEU A 42 0.48 -7.41 7.61
C LEU A 42 0.55 -8.92 7.90
N SER A 43 1.20 -9.70 7.05
CA SER A 43 1.36 -11.15 7.26
C SER A 43 2.10 -11.48 8.56
N GLU A 44 3.11 -10.68 8.92
CA GLU A 44 3.87 -10.81 10.16
C GLU A 44 2.98 -10.69 11.42
N ARG A 45 1.88 -9.92 11.35
CA ARG A 45 0.93 -9.78 12.47
C ARG A 45 0.10 -11.01 12.73
N PHE A 46 0.00 -11.93 11.77
CA PHE A 46 -0.73 -13.18 11.95
C PHE A 46 0.14 -14.34 12.45
N VAL A 47 1.47 -14.23 12.37
CA VAL A 47 2.42 -15.24 12.89
C VAL A 47 2.14 -15.64 14.36
N PRO A 48 1.89 -14.71 15.30
CA PRO A 48 1.62 -15.09 16.69
C PRO A 48 0.22 -15.67 16.93
N ILE A 49 -0.69 -15.63 15.94
CA ILE A 49 -2.08 -16.06 16.13
C ILE A 49 -2.19 -17.55 15.78
N THR A 50 -2.27 -18.39 16.81
CA THR A 50 -2.42 -19.84 16.64
C THR A 50 -3.68 -20.18 15.84
N GLY A 51 -3.49 -21.03 14.83
CA GLY A 51 -4.58 -21.50 13.99
C GLY A 51 -4.94 -20.56 12.82
N LEU A 52 -4.05 -19.64 12.46
CA LEU A 52 -4.09 -18.92 11.19
C LEU A 52 -2.89 -19.30 10.32
N LEU A 53 -3.13 -19.36 9.01
CA LEU A 53 -2.12 -19.46 7.98
C LEU A 53 -2.22 -18.27 7.04
N THR A 54 -1.08 -17.80 6.54
CA THR A 54 -1.03 -16.75 5.54
C THR A 54 -0.38 -17.26 4.25
N ALA A 55 -0.94 -16.88 3.10
CA ALA A 55 -0.38 -17.22 1.79
C ALA A 55 -0.51 -16.05 0.83
N PHE A 56 0.53 -15.81 0.03
CA PHE A 56 0.49 -14.82 -1.04
C PHE A 56 -0.05 -15.43 -2.33
N THR A 57 -0.89 -14.68 -3.04
CA THR A 57 -1.33 -15.02 -4.40
C THR A 57 -1.51 -13.73 -5.20
N SER A 58 -1.98 -13.82 -6.44
CA SER A 58 -2.29 -12.66 -7.28
C SER A 58 -3.74 -12.66 -7.72
N VAL A 59 -4.38 -11.49 -7.68
CA VAL A 59 -5.73 -11.24 -8.23
C VAL A 59 -5.65 -10.04 -9.15
N GLY A 60 -6.10 -10.18 -10.39
CA GLY A 60 -6.02 -9.11 -11.40
C GLY A 60 -4.59 -8.63 -11.68
N GLY A 61 -3.59 -9.52 -11.54
CA GLY A 61 -2.17 -9.18 -11.71
C GLY A 61 -1.52 -8.49 -10.52
N TYR A 62 -2.23 -8.33 -9.40
CA TYR A 62 -1.70 -7.70 -8.20
C TYR A 62 -1.56 -8.68 -7.03
N PRO A 63 -0.48 -8.60 -6.24
CA PRO A 63 -0.31 -9.46 -5.08
C PRO A 63 -1.38 -9.15 -4.02
N VAL A 64 -1.86 -10.20 -3.38
CA VAL A 64 -2.84 -10.17 -2.29
C VAL A 64 -2.41 -11.18 -1.21
N LEU A 65 -2.86 -10.95 0.02
CA LEU A 65 -2.61 -11.82 1.16
C LEU A 65 -3.89 -12.61 1.49
N ASN A 66 -3.82 -13.93 1.39
CA ASN A 66 -4.86 -14.80 1.94
C ASN A 66 -4.58 -15.07 3.42
N VAL A 67 -5.58 -14.85 4.26
CA VAL A 67 -5.57 -15.22 5.69
C VAL A 67 -6.57 -16.36 5.86
N ILE A 68 -6.07 -17.52 6.24
CA ILE A 68 -6.78 -18.79 6.18
C ILE A 68 -6.90 -19.33 7.61
N PRO A 69 -8.12 -19.57 8.11
CA PRO A 69 -8.29 -20.22 9.39
C PRO A 69 -7.90 -21.70 9.25
N HIS A 70 -6.97 -22.14 10.09
CA HIS A 70 -6.51 -23.52 10.17
C HIS A 70 -6.69 -24.00 11.60
N ARG A 71 -7.58 -24.98 11.85
CA ARG A 71 -7.95 -25.45 13.20
C ARG A 71 -8.78 -24.49 14.05
N ILE A 72 -9.26 -23.39 13.46
CA ILE A 72 -10.29 -22.54 14.06
C ILE A 72 -11.47 -22.41 13.08
N SER A 73 -12.67 -22.17 13.61
CA SER A 73 -13.83 -21.85 12.77
C SER A 73 -13.69 -20.44 12.21
N GLY A 74 -13.93 -20.28 10.91
CA GLY A 74 -13.84 -19.00 10.23
C GLY A 74 -13.94 -19.14 8.72
N ARG A 75 -14.22 -18.02 8.05
CA ARG A 75 -14.10 -17.93 6.60
C ARG A 75 -12.77 -17.27 6.23
N ALA A 76 -12.04 -17.83 5.26
CA ALA A 76 -10.81 -17.21 4.76
C ALA A 76 -11.07 -15.81 4.18
N ALA A 77 -10.14 -14.90 4.43
CA ALA A 77 -10.14 -13.54 3.90
C ALA A 77 -9.03 -13.35 2.87
N THR A 78 -9.30 -12.60 1.81
CA THR A 78 -8.32 -12.20 0.80
C THR A 78 -8.14 -10.70 0.89
N ILE A 79 -6.95 -10.26 1.22
CA ILE A 79 -6.63 -8.87 1.57
C ILE A 79 -5.76 -8.26 0.48
N GLY A 80 -6.25 -7.15 -0.08
CA GLY A 80 -5.52 -6.34 -1.02
C GLY A 80 -5.03 -5.06 -0.34
N CYS A 81 -4.15 -4.35 -1.04
CA CYS A 81 -3.75 -3.01 -0.67
C CYS A 81 -3.93 -2.09 -1.88
N CYS A 82 -4.66 -0.99 -1.69
CA CYS A 82 -4.97 0.00 -2.73
C CYS A 82 -4.58 1.39 -2.25
N TYR A 83 -4.38 2.31 -3.19
CA TYR A 83 -4.09 3.69 -2.87
C TYR A 83 -5.37 4.53 -3.02
N ARG A 84 -5.78 5.18 -1.94
CA ARG A 84 -7.03 5.94 -1.84
C ARG A 84 -6.79 7.20 -0.99
N ASP A 85 -7.34 8.33 -1.43
CA ASP A 85 -7.35 9.59 -0.69
C ASP A 85 -5.96 10.00 -0.15
N GLY A 86 -4.91 9.82 -0.96
CA GLY A 86 -3.55 10.20 -0.58
C GLY A 86 -2.83 9.22 0.34
N GLN A 87 -3.39 8.04 0.63
CA GLN A 87 -2.74 7.03 1.46
C GLN A 87 -3.05 5.60 1.01
N TRP A 88 -2.26 4.65 1.50
CA TRP A 88 -2.48 3.22 1.27
C TRP A 88 -3.53 2.68 2.22
N TRP A 89 -4.41 1.80 1.73
CA TRP A 89 -5.48 1.17 2.48
C TRP A 89 -5.48 -0.34 2.26
N PHE A 90 -5.75 -1.09 3.33
CA PHE A 90 -6.15 -2.48 3.22
C PHE A 90 -7.64 -2.58 2.90
N TYR A 91 -8.00 -3.56 2.08
CA TYR A 91 -9.39 -3.85 1.74
C TYR A 91 -9.59 -5.36 1.56
N ASN A 92 -10.82 -5.81 1.71
CA ASN A 92 -11.20 -7.18 1.40
C ASN A 92 -11.48 -7.31 -0.09
N VAL A 93 -10.68 -8.11 -0.80
CA VAL A 93 -10.74 -8.26 -2.27
C VAL A 93 -12.06 -8.86 -2.73
N ARG A 94 -12.71 -9.69 -1.90
CA ARG A 94 -13.97 -10.36 -2.28
C ARG A 94 -15.18 -9.44 -2.18
N THR A 95 -15.17 -8.52 -1.21
CA THR A 95 -16.31 -7.64 -0.92
C THR A 95 -16.06 -6.19 -1.32
N ASP A 96 -14.85 -5.89 -1.80
CA ASP A 96 -14.33 -4.54 -2.06
C ASP A 96 -14.45 -3.57 -0.85
N ALA A 97 -14.60 -4.13 0.35
CA ALA A 97 -14.84 -3.34 1.55
C ALA A 97 -13.52 -2.80 2.09
N PRO A 98 -13.40 -1.48 2.34
CA PRO A 98 -12.22 -0.92 2.99
C PRO A 98 -12.12 -1.44 4.43
N ILE A 99 -10.90 -1.70 4.88
CA ILE A 99 -10.61 -2.16 6.24
C ILE A 99 -10.07 -0.99 7.07
N CYS A 100 -8.87 -0.52 6.76
CA CYS A 100 -8.20 0.60 7.42
C CYS A 100 -6.98 1.06 6.59
N PRO A 101 -6.37 2.21 6.93
CA PRO A 101 -5.07 2.61 6.40
C PRO A 101 -3.99 1.53 6.57
N ALA A 102 -3.08 1.40 5.60
CA ALA A 102 -2.11 0.30 5.53
C ALA A 102 -0.95 0.41 6.53
N ASN A 103 -0.79 1.57 7.17
CA ASN A 103 0.10 1.78 8.30
C ASN A 103 -0.51 1.30 9.63
N GLU A 104 -1.82 1.03 9.70
CA GLU A 104 -2.51 0.55 10.90
C GLU A 104 -2.55 -0.99 10.96
N LEU A 105 -1.37 -1.62 11.00
CA LEU A 105 -1.20 -3.07 10.86
C LEU A 105 -1.95 -3.88 11.94
N ASP A 106 -1.88 -3.45 13.21
CA ASP A 106 -2.52 -4.17 14.31
C ASP A 106 -4.05 -4.04 14.27
N ALA A 107 -4.55 -2.85 13.90
CA ALA A 107 -5.98 -2.64 13.66
C ALA A 107 -6.46 -3.52 12.50
N ALA A 108 -5.73 -3.54 11.38
CA ALA A 108 -6.04 -4.38 10.23
C ALA A 108 -6.15 -5.87 10.64
N ALA A 109 -5.14 -6.39 11.34
CA ALA A 109 -5.12 -7.78 11.79
C ALA A 109 -6.29 -8.11 12.73
N HIS A 110 -6.63 -7.19 13.64
CA HIS A 110 -7.78 -7.33 14.54
C HIS A 110 -9.11 -7.34 13.77
N HIS A 111 -9.31 -6.41 12.84
CA HIS A 111 -10.51 -6.33 12.01
C HIS A 111 -10.69 -7.59 11.17
N ILE A 112 -9.64 -8.05 10.50
CA ILE A 112 -9.65 -9.26 9.68
C ILE A 112 -10.01 -10.48 10.52
N THR A 113 -9.32 -10.69 11.64
CA THR A 113 -9.56 -11.85 12.52
C THR A 113 -10.99 -11.86 13.06
N THR A 114 -11.51 -10.69 13.45
CA THR A 114 -12.89 -10.54 13.94
C THR A 114 -13.91 -10.83 12.85
N ALA A 115 -13.70 -10.30 11.64
CA ALA A 115 -14.57 -10.55 10.50
C ALA A 115 -14.60 -12.04 10.11
N MET A 116 -13.44 -12.70 10.09
CA MET A 116 -13.33 -14.13 9.78
C MET A 116 -14.13 -14.99 10.75
N ARG A 117 -14.06 -14.69 12.06
CA ARG A 117 -14.80 -15.40 13.11
C ARG A 117 -16.30 -15.18 13.04
N ARG A 118 -16.74 -13.95 12.70
CA ARG A 118 -18.17 -13.63 12.55
C ARG A 118 -18.80 -14.34 11.35
N ALA A 119 -18.06 -14.45 10.25
CA ALA A 119 -18.53 -15.12 9.04
C ALA A 119 -18.61 -16.66 9.15
N ALA A 120 -18.24 -17.25 10.29
CA ALA A 120 -18.38 -18.68 10.58
C ALA A 120 -19.73 -19.05 11.21
N ARG A 121 -20.51 -18.05 11.61
CA ARG A 121 -21.86 -18.19 12.17
C ARG A 121 -22.89 -18.01 11.05
#